data_AF-A0A2D4WUD8-F1
#
_entry.id   AF-A0A2D4WUD8-F1
#
_cell.length_a   1.000
_cell.length_b   1.000
_cell.length_c   1.000
_cell.angle_alpha   90.00
_cell.angle_beta   90.00
_cell.angle_gamma   90.00
#
_symmetry.space_group_name_H-M   'P 1'
#
loop_
_entity.id
_entity.type
_entity.pdbx_description
1 polymer ?
#
loop_
_entity_poly.entity_id
_entity_poly.type
_entity_poly.pdbx_seq_one_letter_code
_entity_poly.pdbx_strand_id
1 'polypeptide(L)'
;MPRRFEQNEGPSEDDIRRFGGVDSSLGFCPECGAEISDLADICPSCHSWIPEGAQRRHPLTSDMMRRWYAFIGIVVLGVFLYLWLFRGAG
;
A
#
# COMPACT_ATOMS: atom_id res chain seq x y z
N MET A 1 32.54 -19.82 36.00
CA MET A 1 31.54 -19.17 36.89
C MET A 1 30.18 -19.31 36.20
N PRO A 2 29.16 -19.94 36.79
CA PRO A 2 27.84 -19.99 36.19
C PRO A 2 27.24 -18.58 36.20
N ARG A 3 26.81 -18.08 35.03
CA ARG A 3 26.16 -16.77 34.94
C ARG A 3 24.79 -16.84 35.61
N ARG A 4 24.58 -16.04 36.65
CA ARG A 4 23.28 -15.82 37.28
C ARG A 4 22.48 -14.93 36.32
N PHE A 5 21.48 -15.48 35.64
CA PHE A 5 20.56 -14.68 34.82
C PHE A 5 19.65 -13.89 35.76
N GLU A 6 19.81 -12.58 35.82
CA GLU A 6 18.84 -11.71 36.47
C GLU A 6 17.58 -11.70 35.60
N GLN A 7 16.45 -12.12 36.17
CA GLN A 7 15.17 -12.30 35.44
C GLN A 7 14.60 -11.00 34.83
N ASN A 8 15.24 -9.85 35.07
CA ASN A 8 14.83 -8.55 34.56
C ASN A 8 15.73 -8.01 33.44
N GLU A 9 16.72 -8.77 32.99
CA GLU A 9 17.57 -8.36 31.86
C GLU A 9 16.87 -8.73 30.54
N GLY A 10 16.25 -7.73 29.93
CA GLY A 10 15.64 -7.83 28.61
C GLY A 10 16.69 -8.00 27.49
N PRO A 11 16.25 -8.21 26.23
CA PRO A 11 17.16 -8.24 25.09
C PRO A 11 17.98 -6.95 24.99
N SER A 12 19.23 -7.09 24.54
CA SER A 12 20.12 -5.92 24.40
C SER A 12 19.62 -5.00 23.29
N GLU A 13 19.97 -3.71 23.37
CA GLU A 13 19.57 -2.73 22.35
C GLU A 13 20.12 -3.09 20.96
N ASP A 14 21.29 -3.72 20.90
CA ASP A 14 21.90 -4.23 19.66
C ASP A 14 21.11 -5.42 19.08
N ASP A 15 20.58 -6.30 19.94
CA ASP A 15 19.69 -7.39 19.51
C ASP A 15 18.37 -6.83 18.96
N ILE A 16 17.80 -5.80 19.59
CA ILE A 16 16.59 -5.12 19.09
C ILE A 16 16.87 -4.46 17.73
N ARG A 17 18.03 -3.84 17.52
CA ARG A 17 18.36 -3.26 16.20
C ARG A 17 18.58 -4.31 15.13
N ARG A 18 19.17 -5.46 15.49
CA ARG A 18 19.46 -6.56 14.56
C ARG A 18 18.20 -7.37 14.20
N PHE A 19 17.30 -7.57 15.15
CA PHE A 19 16.15 -8.48 15.02
C PHE A 19 14.78 -7.80 15.15
N GLY A 20 14.70 -6.58 15.66
CA GLY A 20 13.48 -5.79 15.85
C GLY A 20 12.92 -5.16 14.58
N GLY A 21 13.41 -5.55 13.40
CA GLY A 21 12.84 -5.14 12.10
C GLY A 21 11.45 -5.74 11.80
N VAL A 22 10.68 -6.11 12.82
CA VAL A 22 9.35 -6.73 12.72
C VAL A 22 8.24 -5.77 13.19
N ASP A 23 8.54 -4.49 13.41
CA ASP A 23 7.58 -3.51 13.92
C ASP A 23 6.73 -2.84 12.81
N SER A 24 6.38 -3.60 11.78
CA SER A 24 5.23 -3.26 10.94
C SER A 24 4.44 -4.54 10.68
N SER A 25 3.71 -4.99 11.70
CA SER A 25 2.60 -5.94 11.54
C SER A 25 1.43 -5.34 10.74
N LEU A 26 1.70 -4.26 9.99
CA LEU A 26 0.78 -3.51 9.18
C LEU A 26 1.28 -3.62 7.74
N GLY A 27 0.42 -4.15 6.87
CA GLY A 27 0.60 -4.15 5.43
C GLY A 27 -0.60 -3.48 4.76
N PHE A 28 -0.62 -3.50 3.43
CA PHE A 28 -1.69 -2.90 2.65
C PHE A 28 -2.55 -3.97 1.98
N CYS A 29 -3.86 -3.74 1.97
CA CYS A 29 -4.80 -4.55 1.23
C CYS A 29 -4.55 -4.38 -0.28
N PRO A 30 -4.36 -5.47 -1.06
CA PRO A 30 -4.12 -5.38 -2.50
C PRO A 30 -5.34 -4.88 -3.28
N GLU A 31 -6.55 -5.03 -2.73
CA GLU A 31 -7.80 -4.67 -3.43
C GLU A 31 -8.20 -3.21 -3.23
N CYS A 32 -8.07 -2.69 -2.02
CA CYS A 32 -8.51 -1.32 -1.68
C CYS A 32 -7.40 -0.39 -1.23
N GLY A 33 -6.20 -0.89 -0.94
CA GLY A 33 -5.07 -0.10 -0.45
C GLY A 33 -5.16 0.36 1.00
N ALA A 34 -6.17 -0.09 1.76
CA ALA A 34 -6.27 0.19 3.20
C ALA A 34 -5.13 -0.47 3.98
N GLU A 35 -4.65 0.20 5.03
CA GLU A 35 -3.70 -0.36 5.99
C GLU A 35 -4.43 -1.41 6.84
N ILE A 36 -3.93 -2.63 6.81
CA ILE A 36 -4.48 -3.80 7.49
C ILE A 36 -3.37 -4.57 8.19
N SER A 37 -3.71 -5.42 9.15
CA SER A 37 -2.70 -6.30 9.75
C SER A 37 -2.11 -7.23 8.69
N ASP A 38 -0.81 -7.48 8.78
CA ASP A 38 -0.08 -8.43 7.93
C ASP A 38 -0.64 -9.85 7.98
N LEU A 39 -1.27 -10.22 9.10
CA LEU A 39 -1.93 -11.49 9.35
C LEU A 39 -3.45 -11.48 9.05
N ALA A 40 -4.00 -10.41 8.47
CA ALA A 40 -5.43 -10.32 8.20
C ALA A 40 -5.84 -11.10 6.94
N ASP A 41 -6.66 -12.14 7.11
CA ASP A 41 -7.27 -12.90 6.01
C ASP A 41 -8.46 -12.17 5.35
N ILE A 42 -9.09 -11.25 6.07
CA ILE A 42 -10.22 -10.44 5.60
C ILE A 42 -9.91 -8.97 5.81
N CYS A 43 -10.05 -8.16 4.76
CA CYS A 43 -9.91 -6.71 4.89
C CYS A 43 -11.14 -6.09 5.59
N PRO A 44 -10.99 -5.35 6.71
CA PRO A 44 -12.12 -4.68 7.37
C PRO A 44 -12.70 -3.50 6.56
N SER A 45 -11.98 -2.99 5.56
CA SER A 45 -12.43 -1.85 4.74
C SER A 45 -13.26 -2.30 3.55
N CYS A 46 -12.73 -3.21 2.72
CA CYS A 46 -13.42 -3.68 1.50
C CYS A 46 -14.04 -5.08 1.64
N HIS A 47 -13.84 -5.76 2.77
CA HIS A 47 -14.36 -7.11 3.03
C HIS A 47 -13.90 -8.18 2.02
N SER A 48 -12.80 -7.92 1.31
CA SER A 48 -12.19 -8.91 0.41
C SER A 48 -11.46 -10.00 1.21
N TRP A 49 -11.52 -11.23 0.70
CA TRP A 49 -10.75 -12.37 1.19
C TRP A 49 -9.33 -12.34 0.60
N ILE A 50 -8.30 -12.35 1.44
CA ILE A 50 -6.89 -12.19 1.06
C ILE A 50 -6.08 -13.37 1.62
N PRO A 51 -6.00 -14.50 0.89
CA PRO A 51 -5.36 -15.73 1.39
C PRO A 51 -3.84 -15.61 1.50
N GLU A 52 -3.25 -14.60 0.88
CA GLU A 52 -1.80 -14.37 0.78
C GLU A 52 -1.30 -13.26 1.74
N GLY A 53 -2.17 -12.78 2.64
CA GLY A 53 -1.85 -11.77 3.65
C GLY A 53 -1.67 -10.35 3.09
N ALA A 54 -1.41 -9.38 3.96
CA ALA A 54 -1.24 -7.99 3.54
C ALA A 54 0.10 -7.77 2.85
N GLN A 55 0.13 -6.99 1.75
CA GLN A 55 1.37 -6.71 1.05
C GLN A 55 2.19 -5.64 1.77
N ARG A 56 3.48 -5.88 1.98
CA ARG A 56 4.42 -4.87 2.55
C ARG A 56 4.80 -3.75 1.56
N ARG A 57 4.36 -3.83 0.30
CA ARG A 57 4.52 -2.76 -0.69
C ARG A 57 3.21 -2.00 -0.80
N HIS A 58 3.27 -0.71 -0.58
CA HIS A 58 2.15 0.22 -0.68
C HIS A 58 1.65 0.30 -2.14
N PRO A 59 0.40 -0.12 -2.43
CA PRO A 59 -0.12 -0.21 -3.79
C PRO A 59 -0.72 1.11 -4.31
N LEU A 60 -0.52 2.27 -3.65
CA LEU A 60 -1.10 3.57 -4.10
C LEU A 60 -0.58 4.09 -5.45
N THR A 61 -0.16 3.25 -6.39
CA THR A 61 0.20 3.72 -7.75
C THR A 61 -0.49 2.99 -8.90
N SER A 62 -1.20 1.86 -8.72
CA SER A 62 -1.80 1.15 -9.87
C SER A 62 -3.30 1.45 -10.10
N ASP A 63 -4.16 1.31 -9.10
CA ASP A 63 -5.61 1.14 -9.39
C ASP A 63 -6.45 2.43 -9.32
N MET A 64 -6.13 3.35 -8.40
CA MET A 64 -6.76 4.68 -8.37
C MET A 64 -6.25 5.55 -9.53
N MET A 65 -4.95 5.46 -9.84
CA MET A 65 -4.29 6.29 -10.86
C MET A 65 -4.78 5.95 -12.28
N ARG A 66 -5.08 4.67 -12.56
CA ARG A 66 -5.54 4.22 -13.89
C ARG A 66 -6.90 4.78 -14.28
N ARG A 67 -7.83 4.89 -13.33
CA ARG A 67 -9.16 5.49 -13.57
C ARG A 67 -9.05 7.00 -13.81
N TRP A 68 -8.19 7.68 -13.06
CA TRP A 68 -7.96 9.12 -13.22
C TRP A 68 -7.25 9.46 -14.53
N TYR A 69 -6.24 8.67 -14.94
CA TYR A 69 -5.58 8.84 -16.24
C TYR A 69 -6.51 8.57 -17.42
N ALA A 70 -7.40 7.59 -17.33
CA ALA A 70 -8.42 7.35 -18.37
C ALA A 70 -9.34 8.57 -18.52
N PHE A 71 -9.77 9.17 -17.40
CA PHE A 71 -10.59 10.38 -17.42
C PHE A 71 -9.84 11.59 -18.02
N ILE A 72 -8.59 11.84 -17.59
CA ILE A 72 -7.74 12.88 -18.18
C ILE A 72 -7.61 12.66 -19.69
N GLY A 73 -7.31 11.43 -20.13
CA GLY A 73 -7.14 11.10 -21.55
C GLY A 73 -8.38 11.42 -22.38
N ILE A 74 -9.57 11.09 -21.89
CA ILE A 74 -10.84 11.39 -22.56
C ILE A 74 -11.08 12.90 -22.64
N VAL A 75 -10.84 13.64 -21.56
CA VAL A 75 -11.02 15.10 -21.54
C VAL A 75 -10.04 15.79 -22.49
N VAL A 76 -8.76 15.40 -22.47
CA VAL A 76 -7.73 15.94 -23.37
C VAL A 76 -8.05 15.63 -24.83
N LEU A 77 -8.46 14.39 -25.15
CA LEU A 77 -8.89 14.02 -26.50
C LEU A 77 -10.12 14.82 -26.94
N GLY A 78 -11.10 15.00 -26.06
CA GLY A 78 -12.30 15.79 -26.33
C GLY A 78 -11.99 17.26 -26.61
N VAL A 79 -11.12 17.89 -25.79
CA VAL A 79 -10.66 19.27 -26.00
C VAL A 79 -9.85 19.38 -27.29
N PHE A 80 -8.98 18.41 -27.59
CA PHE A 80 -8.21 18.39 -28.83
C PHE A 80 -9.12 18.29 -30.06
N LEU A 81 -10.08 17.37 -30.05
CA LEU A 81 -11.06 17.22 -31.14
C LEU A 81 -11.95 18.47 -31.26
N TYR A 82 -12.38 19.05 -30.13
CA TYR A 82 -13.13 20.30 -30.12
C TYR A 82 -12.33 21.43 -30.76
N LEU A 83 -11.08 21.64 -30.35
CA LEU A 83 -10.23 22.66 -30.94
C LEU A 83 -9.90 22.37 -32.41
N TRP A 84 -9.69 21.12 -32.80
CA TRP A 84 -9.45 20.76 -34.19
C TRP A 84 -10.68 21.03 -35.07
N LEU A 85 -11.87 20.69 -34.58
CA LEU A 85 -13.12 20.80 -35.33
C LEU A 85 -13.65 22.24 -35.37
N PHE A 86 -13.58 22.99 -34.26
CA PHE A 86 -14.04 24.37 -34.18
C PHE A 86 -13.01 25.41 -34.61
N ARG A 87 -11.71 25.11 -34.54
CA ARG A 87 -10.63 26.04 -34.91
C ARG A 87 -9.99 25.71 -36.26
N GLY A 88 -10.25 24.51 -36.81
CA GLY A 88 -9.88 24.12 -38.18
C GLY A 88 -11.01 24.30 -39.20
N ALA A 89 -12.26 24.53 -38.76
CA ALA A 89 -13.39 24.85 -39.63
C ALA A 89 -13.65 26.36 -39.78
N GLY A 90 -12.72 27.21 -39.34
CA GLY A 90 -12.76 28.67 -39.45
C GLY A 90 -11.68 29.20 -40.38
#